data_AF-A0A1Y2EW62-F1
#
_entry.id   AF-A0A1Y2EW62-F1
#
_cell.length_a   1.000
_cell.length_b   1.000
_cell.length_c   1.000
_cell.angle_alpha   90.00
_cell.angle_beta   90.00
_cell.angle_gamma   90.00
#
_symmetry.space_group_name_H-M   'P 1'
#
loop_
_entity.id
_entity.type
_entity.pdbx_description
1 polymer ?
#
loop_
_entity_poly.entity_id
_entity_poly.type
_entity_poly.pdbx_seq_one_letter_code
_entity_poly.pdbx_strand_id
1 'polypeptide(L)'
;MLFNALIASSIVAFVSAAPAPVDYNTVDYSGIDWNTVKYDVDWKTVDYSGIDWNTVKYDVDWKTVNYGAPTPAAAAAAGPTPVGTPAAVSSVTPAATSAPAVANAFNFISTRSGDINVHLRPLYAKGNAIRIGGTAPTSQTPNVPQLAGFPTTSTTSFLIANDRASLAVSVPGGQQVFVNSDGRLSYTVPHSGNTGTGSTVTGFSVASSGSSNVNLNFNGKNSFLACPVSGAAGEYDIYAAEKTTRTDCTGISILGVPNANPPQAWQW
;
A
#
# COMPACT_ATOMS: atom_id res chain seq x y z
N MET A 1 69.75 -1.51 -13.27
CA MET A 1 69.16 -0.18 -13.04
C MET A 1 68.55 0.31 -14.34
N LEU A 2 67.22 0.54 -14.31
CA LEU A 2 66.29 1.32 -15.17
C LEU A 2 66.44 1.28 -16.72
N PHE A 3 65.49 0.83 -17.56
CA PHE A 3 64.04 1.08 -17.82
C PHE A 3 63.74 2.04 -18.99
N ASN A 4 62.69 1.66 -19.77
CA ASN A 4 61.81 2.42 -20.69
C ASN A 4 62.13 2.37 -22.20
N ALA A 5 61.16 2.27 -23.11
CA ALA A 5 59.75 1.85 -23.10
C ALA A 5 59.38 1.57 -24.58
N LEU A 6 58.55 0.55 -24.83
CA LEU A 6 58.09 0.17 -26.18
C LEU A 6 56.57 0.45 -26.27
N ILE A 7 56.13 1.30 -27.19
CA ILE A 7 54.74 1.27 -27.70
C ILE A 7 54.79 1.52 -29.20
N ALA A 8 54.20 0.59 -29.96
CA ALA A 8 54.11 0.57 -31.41
C ALA A 8 52.68 0.81 -31.90
N SER A 9 52.60 1.59 -32.99
CA SER A 9 51.68 1.56 -34.14
C SER A 9 50.18 1.22 -34.00
N SER A 10 49.37 2.25 -34.26
CA SER A 10 48.36 2.39 -35.33
C SER A 10 47.58 1.18 -35.87
N ILE A 11 46.24 1.28 -35.90
CA ILE A 11 45.36 1.18 -37.10
C ILE A 11 43.89 1.42 -36.70
N VAL A 12 43.21 2.29 -37.45
CA VAL A 12 41.75 2.53 -37.39
C VAL A 12 41.06 1.55 -38.33
N ALA A 13 40.04 0.83 -37.84
CA ALA A 13 39.00 0.20 -38.66
C ALA A 13 37.65 0.27 -37.94
N PHE A 14 36.63 0.77 -38.63
CA PHE A 14 35.22 0.81 -38.22
C PHE A 14 34.60 -0.60 -38.28
N VAL A 15 33.83 -1.02 -37.27
CA VAL A 15 32.55 -1.79 -37.42
C VAL A 15 31.68 -1.58 -36.16
N SER A 16 30.37 -1.44 -36.41
CA SER A 16 29.24 -1.34 -35.49
C SER A 16 29.23 -2.29 -34.28
N ALA A 17 28.90 -1.78 -33.09
CA ALA A 17 28.27 -2.56 -32.03
C ALA A 17 27.27 -1.65 -31.29
N ALA A 18 26.01 -2.10 -31.24
CA ALA A 18 24.95 -1.49 -30.45
C ALA A 18 25.33 -1.43 -28.95
N PRO A 19 24.82 -0.46 -28.17
CA PRO A 19 25.11 -0.44 -26.74
C PRO A 19 24.44 -1.63 -26.05
N ALA A 20 25.25 -2.40 -25.31
CA ALA A 20 24.77 -3.49 -24.45
C ALA A 20 23.94 -2.92 -23.28
N PRO A 21 22.94 -3.66 -22.76
CA PRO A 21 22.15 -3.23 -21.61
C PRO A 21 23.00 -3.16 -20.34
N VAL A 22 22.84 -2.08 -19.58
CA VAL A 22 23.50 -1.85 -18.28
C VAL A 22 22.86 -2.73 -17.21
N ASP A 23 23.66 -3.54 -16.53
CA ASP A 23 23.27 -4.38 -15.40
C ASP A 23 23.34 -3.56 -14.10
N TYR A 24 22.17 -3.27 -13.51
CA TYR A 24 22.06 -2.57 -12.23
C TYR A 24 21.91 -3.58 -11.11
N ASN A 25 22.99 -4.19 -10.65
CA ASN A 25 23.10 -4.75 -9.30
C ASN A 25 24.54 -5.16 -8.98
N THR A 26 25.24 -4.34 -8.19
CA THR A 26 26.18 -4.79 -7.14
C THR A 26 26.87 -3.55 -6.53
N VAL A 27 26.34 -3.06 -5.42
CA VAL A 27 27.11 -2.19 -4.52
C VAL A 27 27.47 -3.03 -3.31
N ASP A 28 28.77 -3.27 -3.13
CA ASP A 28 29.32 -4.00 -1.99
C ASP A 28 29.53 -3.05 -0.81
N TYR A 29 28.90 -3.36 0.33
CA TYR A 29 28.94 -2.57 1.56
C TYR A 29 29.80 -3.21 2.66
N SER A 30 30.60 -4.24 2.33
CA SER A 30 31.40 -5.00 3.30
C SER A 30 32.52 -4.21 4.00
N GLY A 31 32.79 -2.97 3.59
CA GLY A 31 33.85 -2.12 4.16
C GLY A 31 33.42 -1.06 5.17
N ILE A 32 32.13 -0.93 5.52
CA ILE A 32 31.66 0.15 6.41
C ILE A 32 31.68 -0.30 7.87
N ASP A 33 32.54 0.33 8.68
CA ASP A 33 32.54 0.22 10.14
C ASP A 33 31.47 1.14 10.75
N TRP A 34 30.43 0.54 11.33
CA TRP A 34 29.23 1.23 11.81
C TRP A 34 29.35 1.80 13.23
N ASN A 35 30.49 1.62 13.91
CA ASN A 35 30.64 2.04 15.31
C ASN A 35 31.07 3.50 15.52
N THR A 36 31.36 4.27 14.46
CA THR A 36 31.95 5.62 14.57
C THR A 36 31.00 6.77 14.25
N VAL A 37 29.75 6.49 13.86
CA VAL A 37 28.79 7.55 13.51
C VAL A 37 28.09 8.09 14.76
N LYS A 38 28.59 9.19 15.31
CA LYS A 38 27.86 10.03 16.28
C LYS A 38 27.10 11.12 15.52
N TYR A 39 25.79 11.22 15.71
CA TYR A 39 24.98 12.33 15.22
C TYR A 39 24.76 13.34 16.35
N ASP A 40 25.36 14.52 16.21
CA ASP A 40 24.97 15.72 16.94
C ASP A 40 24.48 16.73 15.89
N VAL A 41 23.17 16.82 15.72
CA VAL A 41 22.52 17.77 14.80
C VAL A 41 21.41 18.47 15.57
N ASP A 42 21.56 19.77 15.76
CA ASP A 42 20.61 20.64 16.45
C ASP A 42 19.59 21.20 15.41
N TRP A 43 18.34 20.74 15.48
CA TRP A 43 17.35 20.86 14.39
C TRP A 43 16.56 22.18 14.34
N LYS A 44 17.13 23.30 14.81
CA LYS A 44 16.33 24.51 15.07
C LYS A 44 16.08 25.45 13.89
N THR A 45 16.63 25.24 12.69
CA THR A 45 16.28 26.09 11.52
C THR A 45 16.49 25.35 10.21
N VAL A 46 15.42 24.74 9.66
CA VAL A 46 15.36 24.42 8.23
C VAL A 46 14.12 25.10 7.65
N ASP A 47 14.36 26.08 6.78
CA ASP A 47 13.34 26.81 6.02
C ASP A 47 13.22 26.20 4.62
N TYR A 48 12.01 25.78 4.26
CA TYR A 48 11.69 25.10 3.00
C TYR A 48 11.00 26.02 1.97
N SER A 49 10.98 27.32 2.21
CA SER A 49 10.26 28.31 1.38
C SER A 49 10.82 28.51 -0.04
N GLY A 50 11.99 27.93 -0.37
CA GLY A 50 12.66 28.11 -1.67
C GLY A 50 12.50 26.98 -2.69
N ILE A 51 11.74 25.91 -2.40
CA ILE A 51 11.65 24.74 -3.30
C ILE A 51 10.46 24.89 -4.26
N ASP A 52 10.75 25.10 -5.55
CA ASP A 52 9.77 25.05 -6.65
C ASP A 52 9.59 23.59 -7.11
N TRP A 53 8.37 23.06 -6.93
CA TRP A 53 8.02 21.65 -7.18
C TRP A 53 7.52 21.38 -8.61
N ASN A 54 7.55 22.35 -9.52
CA ASN A 54 6.98 22.21 -10.87
C ASN A 54 7.90 21.57 -11.94
N THR A 55 9.11 21.11 -11.60
CA THR A 55 10.08 20.58 -12.60
C THR A 55 10.15 19.06 -12.74
N VAL A 56 9.34 18.29 -12.01
CA VAL A 56 9.28 16.82 -12.22
C VAL A 56 8.14 16.47 -13.18
N LYS A 57 8.43 16.51 -14.49
CA LYS A 57 7.57 15.91 -15.53
C LYS A 57 7.94 14.44 -15.72
N TYR A 58 6.96 13.54 -15.60
CA TYR A 58 7.05 12.19 -16.18
C TYR A 58 6.07 12.12 -17.36
N ASP A 59 6.61 11.80 -18.54
CA ASP A 59 5.86 11.58 -19.77
C ASP A 59 5.72 10.06 -19.97
N VAL A 60 4.52 9.53 -19.76
CA VAL A 60 4.16 8.15 -20.11
C VAL A 60 2.77 8.16 -20.73
N ASP A 61 2.73 8.04 -22.06
CA ASP A 61 1.51 7.85 -22.85
C ASP A 61 1.10 6.37 -22.79
N TRP A 62 -0.12 6.07 -22.30
CA TRP A 62 -0.72 4.74 -22.42
C TRP A 62 -1.96 4.83 -23.32
N LYS A 63 -1.83 4.32 -24.54
CA LYS A 63 -3.00 4.02 -25.39
C LYS A 63 -3.71 2.77 -24.87
N THR A 64 -4.87 3.01 -24.25
CA THR A 64 -6.06 2.15 -24.08
C THR A 64 -5.95 0.65 -24.40
N VAL A 65 -5.92 -0.20 -23.36
CA VAL A 65 -6.44 -1.58 -23.36
C VAL A 65 -7.74 -1.59 -22.55
N ASN A 66 -8.84 -1.88 -23.22
CA ASN A 66 -10.20 -1.96 -22.66
C ASN A 66 -10.55 -3.43 -22.38
N TYR A 67 -10.90 -3.76 -21.13
CA TYR A 67 -11.54 -5.04 -20.81
C TYR A 67 -12.92 -4.77 -20.18
N GLY A 68 -13.97 -5.02 -20.97
CA GLY A 68 -15.34 -5.03 -20.49
C GLY A 68 -15.57 -6.16 -19.48
N ALA A 69 -16.20 -5.82 -18.35
CA ALA A 69 -16.62 -6.80 -17.36
C ALA A 69 -17.77 -7.67 -17.90
N PRO A 70 -17.81 -8.98 -17.59
CA PRO A 70 -18.96 -9.82 -17.89
C PRO A 70 -20.09 -9.55 -16.89
N THR A 71 -21.29 -9.25 -17.40
CA THR A 71 -22.52 -9.12 -16.61
C THR A 71 -23.03 -10.50 -16.14
N PRO A 72 -23.55 -10.64 -14.90
CA PRO A 72 -24.16 -11.90 -14.46
C PRO A 72 -25.66 -12.00 -14.78
N ALA A 73 -25.99 -13.13 -15.43
CA ALA A 73 -27.18 -13.99 -15.37
C ALA A 73 -28.61 -13.41 -15.48
N ALA A 74 -29.37 -13.93 -16.45
CA ALA A 74 -30.79 -14.23 -16.29
C ALA A 74 -31.19 -15.45 -17.13
N ALA A 75 -31.64 -16.51 -16.45
CA ALA A 75 -32.31 -17.65 -17.07
C ALA A 75 -33.78 -17.30 -17.34
N ALA A 76 -34.27 -17.56 -18.56
CA ALA A 76 -35.70 -17.76 -18.83
C ALA A 76 -35.87 -18.53 -20.15
N ALA A 77 -36.76 -19.52 -20.15
CA ALA A 77 -37.04 -20.44 -21.24
C ALA A 77 -38.13 -19.92 -22.21
N ALA A 78 -38.13 -20.51 -23.41
CA ALA A 78 -39.19 -20.63 -24.42
C ALA A 78 -39.49 -19.43 -25.37
N GLY A 79 -39.38 -19.69 -26.68
CA GLY A 79 -39.95 -18.88 -27.79
C GLY A 79 -41.38 -19.32 -28.18
N PRO A 80 -41.95 -18.93 -29.36
CA PRO A 80 -41.29 -18.42 -30.58
C PRO A 80 -41.87 -17.11 -31.22
N THR A 81 -41.17 -16.72 -32.30
CA THR A 81 -41.16 -15.63 -33.31
C THR A 81 -42.47 -15.23 -34.05
N PRO A 82 -42.50 -14.32 -35.09
CA PRO A 82 -41.55 -13.27 -35.58
C PRO A 82 -42.20 -11.91 -36.01
N VAL A 83 -41.34 -10.98 -36.48
CA VAL A 83 -41.49 -10.01 -37.62
C VAL A 83 -41.28 -8.52 -37.24
N GLY A 84 -40.22 -7.90 -37.81
CA GLY A 84 -40.02 -6.45 -37.84
C GLY A 84 -38.56 -6.01 -38.09
N THR A 85 -38.28 -5.51 -39.29
CA THR A 85 -36.99 -5.00 -39.83
C THR A 85 -36.41 -3.81 -39.03
N PRO A 86 -35.08 -3.63 -38.88
CA PRO A 86 -34.52 -2.66 -37.95
C PRO A 86 -34.33 -1.25 -38.55
N ALA A 87 -34.60 -0.22 -37.75
CA ALA A 87 -34.15 1.15 -37.97
C ALA A 87 -33.10 1.49 -36.91
N ALA A 88 -31.91 1.92 -37.35
CA ALA A 88 -30.78 2.24 -36.48
C ALA A 88 -31.04 3.56 -35.73
N VAL A 89 -31.14 3.47 -34.40
CA VAL A 89 -31.07 4.63 -33.50
C VAL A 89 -29.68 4.67 -32.87
N SER A 90 -28.98 5.78 -33.06
CA SER A 90 -27.67 6.05 -32.48
C SER A 90 -27.79 6.12 -30.96
N SER A 91 -27.32 5.09 -30.27
CA SER A 91 -27.10 5.12 -28.82
C SER A 91 -25.82 5.88 -28.53
N VAL A 92 -25.94 7.09 -27.97
CA VAL A 92 -24.81 7.79 -27.36
C VAL A 92 -24.45 7.02 -26.09
N THR A 93 -23.33 6.30 -26.12
CA THR A 93 -22.76 5.65 -24.95
C THR A 93 -22.35 6.74 -23.94
N PRO A 94 -22.72 6.66 -22.66
CA PRO A 94 -22.17 7.55 -21.66
C PRO A 94 -20.66 7.31 -21.60
N ALA A 95 -19.88 8.37 -21.67
CA ALA A 95 -18.46 8.32 -21.39
C ALA A 95 -18.27 7.72 -19.99
N ALA A 96 -17.53 6.61 -19.90
CA ALA A 96 -17.09 6.05 -18.64
C ALA A 96 -16.25 7.12 -17.94
N THR A 97 -16.85 7.74 -16.92
CA THR A 97 -16.12 8.59 -16.00
C THR A 97 -15.09 7.67 -15.33
N SER A 98 -13.80 7.99 -15.49
CA SER A 98 -12.74 7.34 -14.70
C SER A 98 -13.13 7.44 -13.23
N ALA A 99 -13.09 6.30 -12.53
CA ALA A 99 -13.31 6.28 -11.09
C ALA A 99 -12.37 7.31 -10.44
N PRO A 100 -12.88 8.23 -9.61
CA PRO A 100 -12.04 9.27 -9.02
C PRO A 100 -10.95 8.64 -8.17
N ALA A 101 -9.76 9.25 -8.15
CA ALA A 101 -8.73 8.93 -7.17
C ALA A 101 -9.34 8.92 -5.77
N VAL A 102 -9.09 7.85 -5.04
CA VAL A 102 -9.77 7.54 -3.78
C VAL A 102 -9.28 8.53 -2.72
N ALA A 103 -9.99 9.64 -2.54
CA ALA A 103 -9.65 10.76 -1.63
C ALA A 103 -9.64 10.39 -0.13
N ASN A 104 -9.67 9.10 0.17
CA ASN A 104 -9.79 8.51 1.48
C ASN A 104 -8.88 7.29 1.66
N ALA A 105 -7.83 7.19 0.84
CA ALA A 105 -6.74 6.24 1.03
C ALA A 105 -5.66 6.85 1.94
N PHE A 106 -5.11 6.04 2.86
CA PHE A 106 -4.15 6.47 3.87
C PHE A 106 -3.07 5.41 4.09
N ASN A 107 -1.86 5.88 4.39
CA ASN A 107 -0.82 5.05 5.01
C ASN A 107 -0.74 5.46 6.48
N PHE A 108 -0.73 4.48 7.38
CA PHE A 108 -0.73 4.72 8.82
C PHE A 108 0.59 4.31 9.47
N ILE A 109 0.97 5.06 10.51
CA ILE A 109 2.06 4.76 11.43
C ILE A 109 1.56 4.82 12.87
N SER A 110 2.15 4.02 13.75
CA SER A 110 1.96 4.13 15.18
C SER A 110 2.84 5.24 15.78
N THR A 111 2.34 5.89 16.82
CA THR A 111 3.02 6.97 17.53
C THR A 111 2.95 6.75 19.03
N ARG A 112 4.13 6.57 19.64
CA ARG A 112 4.33 6.57 21.08
C ARG A 112 5.74 7.08 21.41
N SER A 113 5.88 8.38 21.62
CA SER A 113 7.19 8.98 21.88
C SER A 113 7.90 8.28 23.05
N GLY A 114 9.20 8.01 22.91
CA GLY A 114 10.01 7.34 23.93
C GLY A 114 10.02 5.81 23.89
N ASP A 115 9.19 5.16 23.06
CA ASP A 115 9.22 3.69 22.89
C ASP A 115 9.68 3.30 21.48
N ILE A 116 10.94 2.89 21.36
CA ILE A 116 11.56 2.53 20.08
C ILE A 116 10.88 1.34 19.40
N ASN A 117 10.19 0.48 20.14
CA ASN A 117 9.60 -0.73 19.56
C ASN A 117 8.31 -0.40 18.78
N VAL A 118 7.58 0.62 19.20
CA VAL A 118 6.26 0.94 18.64
C VAL A 118 6.15 2.36 18.07
N HIS A 119 7.13 3.25 18.27
CA HIS A 119 7.11 4.59 17.70
C HIS A 119 7.49 4.59 16.21
N LEU A 120 6.74 5.34 15.40
CA LEU A 120 6.93 5.53 13.96
C LEU A 120 7.02 4.20 13.18
N ARG A 121 6.24 3.20 13.60
CA ARG A 121 6.16 1.92 12.89
C ARG A 121 4.98 1.93 11.92
N PRO A 122 5.19 1.60 10.64
CA PRO A 122 4.10 1.49 9.68
C PRO A 122 3.16 0.33 10.05
N LEU A 123 1.87 0.54 9.79
CA LEU A 123 0.88 -0.50 9.94
C LEU A 123 0.91 -1.44 8.73
N TYR A 124 0.91 -2.74 9.02
CA TYR A 124 0.95 -3.83 8.05
C TYR A 124 -0.31 -4.68 8.14
N ALA A 125 -0.81 -5.13 6.99
CA ALA A 125 -1.74 -6.26 6.92
C ALA A 125 -0.93 -7.56 6.76
N LYS A 126 -0.89 -8.38 7.82
CA LYS A 126 -0.14 -9.64 7.84
C LYS A 126 -0.86 -10.67 8.71
N GLY A 127 -1.03 -11.87 8.17
CA GLY A 127 -1.59 -12.99 8.94
C GLY A 127 -2.98 -12.68 9.51
N ASN A 128 -3.84 -12.02 8.74
CA ASN A 128 -5.20 -11.63 9.12
C ASN A 128 -5.29 -10.61 10.27
N ALA A 129 -4.18 -9.98 10.65
CA ALA A 129 -4.14 -8.94 11.67
C ALA A 129 -3.52 -7.65 11.11
N ILE A 130 -3.93 -6.52 11.67
CA ILE A 130 -3.23 -5.25 11.49
C ILE A 130 -2.13 -5.18 12.55
N ARG A 131 -0.89 -5.01 12.09
CA ARG A 131 0.32 -5.16 12.91
C ARG A 131 1.29 -4.01 12.73
N ILE A 132 2.24 -3.90 13.64
CA ILE A 132 3.44 -3.10 13.49
C ILE A 132 4.68 -3.93 13.86
N GLY A 133 5.84 -3.48 13.40
CA GLY A 133 7.11 -4.15 13.66
C GLY A 133 7.31 -5.43 12.85
N GLY A 134 8.36 -6.18 13.20
CA GLY A 134 8.82 -7.35 12.44
C GLY A 134 9.19 -7.06 10.98
N THR A 135 9.26 -8.13 10.19
CA THR A 135 9.50 -8.04 8.74
C THR A 135 8.22 -7.60 8.03
N ALA A 136 8.34 -6.58 7.18
CA ALA A 136 7.25 -6.10 6.34
C ALA A 136 6.69 -7.25 5.49
N PRO A 137 5.35 -7.38 5.38
CA PRO A 137 4.75 -8.37 4.49
C PRO A 137 4.99 -8.00 3.02
N THR A 138 4.80 -8.97 2.14
CA THR A 138 4.69 -8.75 0.69
C THR A 138 3.28 -9.07 0.28
N SER A 139 2.63 -8.16 -0.46
CA SER A 139 1.30 -8.40 -1.01
C SER A 139 1.30 -9.65 -1.90
N GLN A 140 0.22 -10.39 -1.88
CA GLN A 140 0.09 -11.64 -2.62
C GLN A 140 -0.68 -11.43 -3.91
N THR A 141 -0.29 -12.18 -4.93
CA THR A 141 -1.02 -12.26 -6.20
C THR A 141 -1.26 -13.74 -6.51
N PRO A 142 -2.52 -14.20 -6.66
CA PRO A 142 -2.82 -15.56 -7.07
C PRO A 142 -2.11 -15.91 -8.37
N ASN A 143 -1.59 -17.14 -8.45
CA ASN A 143 -0.91 -17.62 -9.65
C ASN A 143 -1.93 -18.02 -10.72
N VAL A 144 -2.56 -17.01 -11.32
CA VAL A 144 -3.48 -17.15 -12.46
C VAL A 144 -2.99 -16.27 -13.61
N PRO A 145 -3.07 -16.71 -14.88
CA PRO A 145 -2.50 -15.98 -16.02
C PRO A 145 -2.97 -14.52 -16.13
N GLN A 146 -4.20 -14.23 -15.73
CA GLN A 146 -4.81 -12.90 -15.77
C GLN A 146 -4.14 -11.89 -14.82
N LEU A 147 -3.43 -12.38 -13.80
CA LEU A 147 -2.74 -11.55 -12.81
C LEU A 147 -1.22 -11.67 -12.93
N ALA A 148 -0.72 -12.26 -14.02
CA ALA A 148 0.70 -12.32 -14.29
C ALA A 148 1.28 -10.89 -14.37
N GLY A 149 2.30 -10.63 -13.54
CA GLY A 149 2.93 -9.31 -13.47
C GLY A 149 2.16 -8.25 -12.68
N PHE A 150 1.10 -8.62 -11.94
CA PHE A 150 0.46 -7.68 -11.02
C PHE A 150 1.49 -7.19 -9.98
N PRO A 151 1.61 -5.87 -9.73
CA PRO A 151 2.62 -5.33 -8.83
C PRO A 151 2.55 -5.93 -7.42
N THR A 152 3.71 -6.15 -6.83
CA THR A 152 3.82 -6.48 -5.40
C THR A 152 4.33 -5.28 -4.62
N THR A 153 3.80 -5.08 -3.43
CA THR A 153 4.22 -4.02 -2.51
C THR A 153 4.29 -4.54 -1.08
N SER A 154 5.12 -3.90 -0.26
CA SER A 154 5.14 -4.10 1.20
C SER A 154 4.43 -2.99 1.97
N THR A 155 3.90 -1.99 1.26
CA THR A 155 3.17 -0.87 1.85
C THR A 155 1.68 -1.20 1.91
N THR A 156 1.14 -1.34 3.11
CA THR A 156 -0.29 -1.50 3.33
C THR A 156 -0.98 -0.13 3.35
N SER A 157 -1.90 0.09 2.41
CA SER A 157 -2.76 1.29 2.38
C SER A 157 -4.18 0.94 2.79
N PHE A 158 -4.86 1.89 3.41
CA PHE A 158 -6.19 1.72 4.01
C PHE A 158 -7.17 2.71 3.39
N LEU A 159 -8.39 2.28 3.13
CA LEU A 159 -9.49 3.14 2.73
C LEU A 159 -10.39 3.37 3.94
N ILE A 160 -10.65 4.62 4.31
CA ILE A 160 -11.55 4.96 5.42
C ILE A 160 -12.72 5.77 4.89
N ALA A 161 -13.93 5.23 4.92
CA ALA A 161 -15.13 5.94 4.47
C ALA A 161 -16.39 5.34 5.07
N ASN A 162 -17.44 6.16 5.21
CA ASN A 162 -18.77 5.71 5.65
C ASN A 162 -18.72 4.87 6.94
N ASP A 163 -17.95 5.36 7.93
CA ASP A 163 -17.77 4.72 9.24
C ASP A 163 -17.06 3.35 9.20
N ARG A 164 -16.45 2.98 8.07
CA ARG A 164 -15.78 1.69 7.83
C ARG A 164 -14.34 1.87 7.38
N ALA A 165 -13.56 0.80 7.56
CA ALA A 165 -12.20 0.68 7.07
C ALA A 165 -12.06 -0.55 6.16
N SER A 166 -11.22 -0.46 5.14
CA SER A 166 -10.81 -1.58 4.30
C SER A 166 -9.35 -1.43 3.87
N LEU A 167 -8.75 -2.49 3.35
CA LEU A 167 -7.46 -2.41 2.69
C LEU A 167 -7.65 -1.87 1.26
N ALA A 168 -6.71 -1.07 0.77
CA ALA A 168 -6.68 -0.62 -0.61
C ALA A 168 -6.11 -1.74 -1.49
N VAL A 169 -6.97 -2.67 -1.88
CA VAL A 169 -6.63 -3.87 -2.64
C VAL A 169 -7.49 -4.01 -3.88
N SER A 170 -6.99 -4.74 -4.89
CA SER A 170 -7.70 -4.97 -6.15
C SER A 170 -8.55 -6.24 -6.18
N VAL A 171 -8.39 -7.14 -5.20
CA VAL A 171 -9.15 -8.39 -5.17
C VAL A 171 -10.67 -8.15 -5.11
N PRO A 172 -11.47 -8.85 -5.96
CA PRO A 172 -12.93 -8.74 -5.94
C PRO A 172 -13.55 -9.01 -4.56
N GLY A 173 -14.44 -8.12 -4.13
CA GLY A 173 -15.03 -8.12 -2.78
C GLY A 173 -14.18 -7.38 -1.75
N GLY A 174 -12.94 -7.03 -2.08
CA GLY A 174 -12.01 -6.31 -1.23
C GLY A 174 -11.57 -7.11 0.00
N GLN A 175 -10.93 -6.41 0.92
CA GLN A 175 -10.60 -6.92 2.25
C GLN A 175 -11.00 -5.88 3.28
N GLN A 176 -12.03 -6.19 4.06
CA GLN A 176 -12.58 -5.29 5.06
C GLN A 176 -11.75 -5.35 6.34
N VAL A 177 -11.44 -4.20 6.93
CA VAL A 177 -10.84 -4.11 8.25
C VAL A 177 -11.95 -4.06 9.30
N PHE A 178 -11.76 -4.78 10.39
CA PHE A 178 -12.72 -4.88 11.49
C PHE A 178 -12.01 -5.05 12.83
N VAL A 179 -12.74 -4.82 13.91
CA VAL A 179 -12.27 -5.07 15.28
C VAL A 179 -12.93 -6.36 15.76
N ASN A 180 -12.13 -7.37 16.08
CA ASN A 180 -12.60 -8.61 16.69
C ASN A 180 -13.33 -8.35 18.01
N SER A 181 -14.08 -9.35 18.51
CA SER A 181 -14.71 -9.28 19.83
C SER A 181 -13.73 -9.07 20.98
N ASP A 182 -12.46 -9.48 20.82
CA ASP A 182 -11.36 -9.30 21.78
C ASP A 182 -10.60 -7.96 21.62
N GLY A 183 -11.02 -7.13 20.66
CA GLY A 183 -10.44 -5.84 20.36
C GLY A 183 -9.34 -5.83 19.30
N ARG A 184 -8.86 -6.98 18.80
CA ARG A 184 -7.80 -7.01 17.78
C ARG A 184 -8.30 -6.46 16.44
N LEU A 185 -7.55 -5.54 15.84
CA LEU A 185 -7.79 -5.11 14.46
C LEU A 185 -7.37 -6.24 13.52
N SER A 186 -8.32 -6.72 12.74
CA SER A 186 -8.16 -7.81 11.79
C SER A 186 -8.72 -7.39 10.43
N TYR A 187 -8.45 -8.18 9.40
CA TYR A 187 -9.02 -7.96 8.09
C TYR A 187 -9.54 -9.27 7.48
N THR A 188 -10.53 -9.16 6.60
CA THR A 188 -11.13 -10.35 5.99
C THR A 188 -10.18 -10.98 4.98
N VAL A 189 -10.27 -12.30 4.85
CA VAL A 189 -9.60 -13.01 3.74
C VAL A 189 -10.22 -12.58 2.41
N PRO A 190 -9.46 -12.71 1.30
CA PRO A 190 -9.98 -12.51 -0.05
C PRO A 190 -11.34 -13.18 -0.29
N HIS A 191 -12.22 -12.48 -0.99
CA HIS A 191 -13.56 -12.97 -1.37
C HIS A 191 -14.49 -13.34 -0.20
N SER A 192 -14.20 -12.86 1.01
CA SER A 192 -15.01 -13.14 2.20
C SER A 192 -15.41 -11.87 2.93
N GLY A 193 -16.69 -11.77 3.28
CA GLY A 193 -17.21 -10.78 4.22
C GLY A 193 -17.32 -11.30 5.66
N ASN A 194 -16.83 -12.52 5.94
CA ASN A 194 -16.95 -13.11 7.26
C ASN A 194 -15.93 -12.48 8.23
N THR A 195 -16.43 -11.80 9.25
CA THR A 195 -15.62 -11.18 10.31
C THR A 195 -15.62 -11.98 11.61
N GLY A 196 -16.38 -13.09 11.67
CA GLY A 196 -16.61 -13.83 12.90
C GLY A 196 -17.60 -13.15 13.85
N THR A 197 -18.07 -13.92 14.84
CA THR A 197 -19.07 -13.52 15.82
C THR A 197 -18.54 -12.45 16.77
N GLY A 198 -19.34 -11.41 17.04
CA GLY A 198 -19.01 -10.35 18.01
C GLY A 198 -18.03 -9.30 17.49
N SER A 199 -17.58 -9.41 16.23
CA SER A 199 -16.75 -8.41 15.57
C SER A 199 -17.53 -7.14 15.25
N THR A 200 -16.85 -6.00 15.30
CA THR A 200 -17.38 -4.68 14.95
C THR A 200 -16.72 -4.20 13.67
N VAL A 201 -17.53 -3.86 12.67
CA VAL A 201 -17.06 -3.44 11.34
C VAL A 201 -17.20 -1.94 11.09
N THR A 202 -17.83 -1.23 12.02
CA THR A 202 -18.12 0.21 12.00
C THR A 202 -17.39 0.93 13.12
N GLY A 203 -17.45 2.27 13.14
CA GLY A 203 -16.76 3.12 14.11
C GLY A 203 -15.44 3.70 13.60
N PHE A 204 -15.02 3.38 12.38
CA PHE A 204 -13.75 3.85 11.82
C PHE A 204 -13.90 5.22 11.17
N SER A 205 -13.07 6.17 11.58
CA SER A 205 -13.01 7.49 10.98
C SER A 205 -11.61 8.05 10.98
N VAL A 206 -11.40 9.12 10.22
CA VAL A 206 -10.17 9.91 10.28
C VAL A 206 -10.52 11.34 10.71
N ALA A 207 -9.69 11.90 11.58
CA ALA A 207 -9.83 13.29 12.03
C ALA A 207 -8.53 14.04 11.79
N SER A 208 -8.58 15.24 11.22
CA SER A 208 -7.39 16.06 10.97
C SER A 208 -6.60 16.28 12.27
N SER A 209 -5.28 16.09 12.18
CA SER A 209 -4.36 16.23 13.32
C SER A 209 -3.29 17.32 13.09
N GLY A 210 -3.49 18.18 12.08
CA GLY A 210 -2.53 19.19 11.62
C GLY A 210 -2.65 19.42 10.10
N SER A 211 -1.66 20.08 9.49
CA SER A 211 -1.77 20.62 8.11
C SER A 211 -1.96 19.57 7.00
N SER A 212 -1.50 18.33 7.18
CA SER A 212 -1.69 17.25 6.20
C SER A 212 -1.89 15.86 6.81
N ASN A 213 -1.83 15.74 8.14
CA ASN A 213 -1.92 14.46 8.84
C ASN A 213 -3.33 14.24 9.39
N VAL A 214 -3.68 12.97 9.54
CA VAL A 214 -4.93 12.54 10.15
C VAL A 214 -4.67 11.55 11.27
N ASN A 215 -5.51 11.57 12.28
CA ASN A 215 -5.61 10.52 13.28
C ASN A 215 -6.61 9.48 12.80
N LEU A 216 -6.25 8.19 12.86
CA LEU A 216 -7.23 7.11 12.75
C LEU A 216 -8.01 7.03 14.06
N ASN A 217 -9.33 6.98 13.99
CA ASN A 217 -10.18 6.88 15.17
C ASN A 217 -11.03 5.62 15.08
N PHE A 218 -11.27 5.01 16.23
CA PHE A 218 -12.29 3.98 16.41
C PHE A 218 -13.27 4.46 17.48
N ASN A 219 -14.57 4.50 17.14
CA ASN A 219 -15.63 5.09 17.97
C ASN A 219 -15.29 6.48 18.50
N GLY A 220 -14.72 7.31 17.62
CA GLY A 220 -14.33 8.69 17.92
C GLY A 220 -13.01 8.83 18.70
N LYS A 221 -12.34 7.74 19.07
CA LYS A 221 -11.11 7.77 19.86
C LYS A 221 -9.89 7.35 19.05
N ASN A 222 -8.82 8.15 19.11
CA ASN A 222 -7.49 7.70 18.69
C ASN A 222 -6.81 7.03 19.90
N SER A 223 -7.28 5.83 20.25
CA SER A 223 -6.81 5.09 21.42
C SER A 223 -6.67 3.61 21.07
N PHE A 224 -5.45 3.23 20.77
CA PHE A 224 -5.09 1.87 20.37
C PHE A 224 -4.02 1.32 21.28
N LEU A 225 -3.86 0.00 21.27
CA LEU A 225 -2.80 -0.70 21.97
C LEU A 225 -1.98 -1.50 20.96
N ALA A 226 -0.66 -1.43 21.07
CA ALA A 226 0.26 -2.33 20.41
C ALA A 226 0.58 -3.47 21.38
N CYS A 227 0.06 -4.66 21.09
CA CYS A 227 0.17 -5.82 21.95
C CYS A 227 1.15 -6.83 21.37
N PRO A 228 2.14 -7.32 22.13
CA PRO A 228 3.15 -8.23 21.61
C PRO A 228 2.51 -9.52 21.09
N VAL A 229 3.06 -10.05 20.00
CA VAL A 229 2.67 -11.32 19.39
C VAL A 229 3.52 -12.45 20.00
N SER A 230 2.85 -13.46 20.56
CA SER A 230 3.55 -14.60 21.16
C SER A 230 4.37 -15.35 20.10
N GLY A 231 5.65 -15.60 20.40
CA GLY A 231 6.57 -16.26 19.47
C GLY A 231 7.13 -15.40 18.34
N ALA A 232 6.80 -14.10 18.27
CA ALA A 232 7.32 -13.17 17.27
C ALA A 232 7.86 -11.89 17.93
N ALA A 233 9.13 -11.94 18.34
CA ALA A 233 9.78 -10.81 19.02
C ALA A 233 9.79 -9.57 18.11
N GLY A 234 9.37 -8.43 18.65
CA GLY A 234 9.30 -7.16 17.93
C GLY A 234 8.11 -7.04 16.96
N GLU A 235 7.19 -8.01 16.94
CA GLU A 235 5.88 -7.88 16.28
C GLU A 235 4.80 -7.56 17.29
N TYR A 236 3.92 -6.63 16.92
CA TYR A 236 2.78 -6.21 17.75
C TYR A 236 1.50 -6.21 16.92
N ASP A 237 0.47 -6.90 17.41
CA ASP A 237 -0.90 -6.78 16.91
C ASP A 237 -1.51 -5.49 17.46
N ILE A 238 -2.29 -4.79 16.63
CA ILE A 238 -3.00 -3.58 17.04
C ILE A 238 -4.38 -3.93 17.59
N TYR A 239 -4.73 -3.36 18.74
CA TYR A 239 -6.03 -3.51 19.39
C TYR A 239 -6.71 -2.16 19.58
N ALA A 240 -8.03 -2.12 19.46
CA ALA A 240 -8.84 -1.01 19.94
C ALA A 240 -8.86 -1.05 21.47
N ALA A 241 -8.35 -0.01 22.13
CA ALA A 241 -8.12 -0.02 23.58
C ALA A 241 -9.42 -0.25 24.38
N GLU A 242 -10.54 0.25 23.90
CA GLU A 242 -11.85 0.12 24.58
C GLU A 242 -12.49 -1.27 24.45
N LYS A 243 -11.92 -2.19 23.67
CA LYS A 243 -12.47 -3.54 23.40
C LYS A 243 -11.63 -4.66 23.99
N THR A 244 -10.52 -4.35 24.67
CA THR A 244 -9.60 -5.36 25.18
C THR A 244 -9.28 -5.14 26.65
N THR A 245 -9.00 -6.23 27.35
CA THR A 245 -8.56 -6.23 28.76
C THR A 245 -7.09 -6.63 28.88
N ARG A 246 -6.37 -6.77 27.75
CA ARG A 246 -4.94 -7.09 27.76
C ARG A 246 -4.16 -5.98 28.44
N THR A 247 -3.26 -6.38 29.35
CA THR A 247 -2.42 -5.47 30.14
C THR A 247 -0.96 -5.49 29.71
N ASP A 248 -0.58 -6.42 28.84
CA ASP A 248 0.78 -6.60 28.32
C ASP A 248 1.09 -5.71 27.10
N CYS A 249 0.25 -4.71 26.85
CA CYS A 249 0.31 -3.88 25.64
C CYS A 249 0.78 -2.46 25.92
N THR A 250 1.38 -1.83 24.92
CA THR A 250 1.74 -0.42 24.95
C THR A 250 0.64 0.42 24.32
N GLY A 251 0.16 1.45 25.01
CA GLY A 251 -0.77 2.42 24.44
C GLY A 251 -0.14 3.25 23.33
N ILE A 252 -0.78 3.31 22.16
CA ILE A 252 -0.32 4.04 20.98
C ILE A 252 -1.42 4.93 20.41
N SER A 253 -0.99 5.95 19.68
CA SER A 253 -1.82 6.71 18.76
C SER A 253 -1.51 6.30 17.33
N ILE A 254 -2.49 6.38 16.42
CA ILE A 254 -2.29 6.06 15.00
C ILE A 254 -2.42 7.32 14.16
N LEU A 255 -1.34 7.69 13.49
CA LEU A 255 -1.24 8.84 12.61
C LEU A 255 -1.18 8.38 11.16
N GLY A 256 -1.83 9.09 10.25
CA GLY A 256 -1.87 8.76 8.84
C GLY A 256 -1.61 9.96 7.95
N VAL A 257 -1.17 9.66 6.74
CA VAL A 257 -1.01 10.63 5.66
C VAL A 257 -1.93 10.21 4.50
N PRO A 258 -2.72 11.13 3.93
CA PRO A 258 -3.49 10.85 2.72
C PRO A 258 -2.58 10.35 1.60
N ASN A 259 -3.03 9.32 0.88
CA ASN A 259 -2.31 8.74 -0.23
C ASN A 259 -3.20 8.73 -1.47
N ALA A 260 -3.03 9.71 -2.36
CA ALA A 260 -3.86 9.83 -3.56
C ALA A 260 -3.64 8.67 -4.55
N ASN A 261 -2.50 7.99 -4.48
CA ASN A 261 -2.09 6.92 -5.38
C ASN A 261 -1.53 5.74 -4.57
N PRO A 262 -2.36 5.01 -3.80
CA PRO A 262 -1.88 3.91 -3.00
C PRO A 262 -1.23 2.84 -3.89
N PRO A 263 -0.07 2.28 -3.47
CA PRO A 263 0.58 1.21 -4.21
C PRO A 263 -0.40 0.05 -4.38
N GLN A 264 -0.44 -0.50 -5.59
CA GLN A 264 -1.39 -1.53 -5.94
C GLN A 264 -0.97 -2.85 -5.29
N ALA A 265 -1.79 -3.35 -4.36
CA ALA A 265 -1.72 -4.72 -3.85
C ALA A 265 -2.92 -5.50 -4.39
N TRP A 266 -2.70 -6.73 -4.86
CA TRP A 266 -3.84 -7.57 -5.21
C TRP A 266 -4.59 -8.02 -3.95
N GLN A 267 -3.89 -8.60 -2.99
CA GLN A 267 -4.41 -8.95 -1.66
C GLN A 267 -3.30 -9.01 -0.60
N TRP A 268 -3.70 -9.11 0.67
CA TRP A 268 -2.85 -9.38 1.84
C TRP A 268 -3.27 -10.64 2.58
#